data_AF-A0A928CCM7-F1
#
_entry.id   AF-A0A928CCM7-F1
#
_cell.length_a   1.000
_cell.length_b   1.000
_cell.length_c   1.000
_cell.angle_alpha   90.00
_cell.angle_beta   90.00
_cell.angle_gamma   90.00
#
_symmetry.space_group_name_H-M   'P 1'
#
loop_
_entity.id
_entity.type
_entity.pdbx_description
1 polymer ?
#
loop_
_entity_poly.entity_id
_entity_poly.type
_entity_poly.pdbx_seq_one_letter_code
_entity_poly.pdbx_strand_id
1 'polypeptide(L)'
;MKTTKFYHIALLIIAVIMTTSCTSNQKSDNKETVVLENIATRVSVRSYLDKPVDDATIEKLLRAGMAAPSAVNKQPWHFVVVTDKQQLSALAEANPNAGMAAHAPLAIVVCGNMERALEGIAREYWVQDCSAVTQNILLAANAMGLGSVWTGTYPIKERCDAVAKILHLPENILPLNTIVIGYPERDNAPKDKWDPSKVSYNFYDNADVASK
;
A
#
# COMPACT_ATOMS: atom_id res chain seq x y z
N MET A 1 -77.62 -25.60 -23.10
CA MET A 1 -76.66 -26.04 -24.14
C MET A 1 -75.59 -24.96 -24.29
N LYS A 2 -74.31 -25.33 -24.09
CA LYS A 2 -73.05 -24.57 -24.30
C LYS A 2 -72.57 -23.60 -23.20
N THR A 3 -71.91 -24.15 -22.18
CA THR A 3 -71.03 -23.49 -21.20
C THR A 3 -69.69 -24.23 -21.14
N THR A 4 -68.77 -24.07 -22.12
CA THR A 4 -67.42 -24.70 -21.99
C THR A 4 -66.32 -24.21 -22.95
N LYS A 5 -66.16 -22.90 -23.25
CA LYS A 5 -65.03 -22.47 -24.11
C LYS A 5 -64.28 -21.17 -23.76
N PHE A 6 -64.34 -20.67 -22.54
CA PHE A 6 -63.59 -19.44 -22.17
C PHE A 6 -62.60 -19.56 -21.00
N TYR A 7 -62.51 -20.71 -20.31
CA TYR A 7 -61.64 -20.84 -19.13
C TYR A 7 -60.22 -21.37 -19.39
N HIS A 8 -59.85 -21.74 -20.62
CA HIS A 8 -58.50 -22.28 -20.92
C HIS A 8 -57.53 -21.26 -21.50
N ILE A 9 -57.98 -20.05 -21.87
CA ILE A 9 -57.07 -18.99 -22.36
C ILE A 9 -56.64 -18.06 -21.22
N ALA A 10 -57.42 -17.96 -20.14
CA ALA A 10 -57.09 -17.11 -19.00
C ALA A 10 -56.02 -17.71 -18.05
N LEU A 11 -55.75 -19.02 -18.12
CA LEU A 11 -54.76 -19.68 -17.25
C LEU A 11 -53.35 -19.77 -17.86
N LEU A 12 -53.18 -19.46 -19.15
CA LEU A 12 -51.87 -19.54 -19.80
C LEU A 12 -51.08 -18.20 -19.80
N ILE A 13 -51.71 -17.09 -19.42
CA ILE A 13 -51.09 -15.75 -19.46
C ILE A 13 -50.57 -15.28 -18.10
N ILE A 14 -51.00 -15.87 -16.99
CA ILE A 14 -50.57 -15.46 -15.64
C ILE A 14 -49.34 -16.25 -15.13
N ALA A 15 -48.96 -17.33 -15.82
CA ALA A 15 -47.72 -18.07 -15.53
C ALA A 15 -46.45 -17.42 -16.14
N VAL A 16 -46.56 -16.30 -16.86
CA VAL A 16 -45.43 -15.60 -17.51
C VAL A 16 -44.93 -14.40 -16.68
N ILE A 17 -45.53 -14.11 -15.52
CA ILE A 17 -45.10 -13.04 -14.60
C ILE A 17 -44.46 -13.63 -13.33
N MET A 18 -43.71 -14.72 -13.47
CA MET A 18 -42.78 -15.23 -12.44
C MET A 18 -41.39 -15.48 -13.03
N THR A 19 -41.00 -14.68 -14.00
CA THR A 19 -39.59 -14.46 -14.34
C THR A 19 -39.25 -13.00 -14.10
N THR A 20 -39.55 -12.49 -12.89
CA THR A 20 -38.59 -11.59 -12.26
C THR A 20 -37.30 -12.38 -12.25
N SER A 21 -36.43 -12.08 -13.20
CA SER A 21 -35.04 -12.45 -13.15
C SER A 21 -34.61 -12.21 -11.71
N CYS A 22 -34.35 -13.30 -10.97
CA CYS A 22 -33.27 -13.27 -10.02
C CYS A 22 -32.07 -12.88 -10.86
N THR A 23 -31.88 -11.57 -11.05
CA THR A 23 -30.58 -10.99 -11.26
C THR A 23 -29.87 -11.38 -9.97
N SER A 24 -29.26 -12.56 -9.98
CA SER A 24 -28.15 -12.83 -9.12
C SER A 24 -27.24 -11.63 -9.35
N ASN A 25 -27.26 -10.72 -8.39
CA ASN A 25 -26.31 -9.63 -8.32
C ASN A 25 -24.99 -10.32 -7.95
N GLN A 26 -24.43 -11.06 -8.91
CA GLN A 26 -23.06 -11.47 -8.93
C GLN A 26 -22.32 -10.14 -9.01
N LYS A 27 -22.01 -9.58 -7.84
CA LYS A 27 -20.88 -8.66 -7.69
C LYS A 27 -19.67 -9.42 -8.21
N SER A 28 -19.46 -9.40 -9.52
CA SER A 28 -18.13 -9.54 -10.05
C SER A 28 -17.46 -8.28 -9.53
N ASP A 29 -16.66 -8.39 -8.48
CA ASP A 29 -15.87 -7.27 -8.01
C ASP A 29 -15.05 -6.79 -9.20
N ASN A 30 -15.43 -5.64 -9.76
CA ASN A 30 -14.71 -5.05 -10.87
C ASN A 30 -13.26 -4.87 -10.40
N LYS A 31 -12.31 -5.54 -11.07
CA LYS A 31 -10.89 -5.52 -10.69
C LYS A 31 -10.37 -4.08 -10.55
N GLU A 32 -10.84 -3.18 -11.41
CA GLU A 32 -10.57 -1.75 -11.33
C GLU A 32 -11.04 -1.17 -10.00
N THR A 33 -12.32 -1.37 -9.64
CA THR A 33 -12.90 -0.88 -8.39
C THR A 33 -12.12 -1.39 -7.18
N VAL A 34 -11.79 -2.68 -7.11
CA VAL A 34 -11.03 -3.27 -5.99
C VAL A 34 -9.66 -2.60 -5.83
N VAL A 35 -8.93 -2.39 -6.94
CA VAL A 35 -7.60 -1.79 -6.90
C VAL A 35 -7.69 -0.31 -6.53
N LEU A 36 -8.60 0.45 -7.15
CA LEU A 36 -8.77 1.87 -6.89
C LEU A 36 -9.25 2.14 -5.46
N GLU A 37 -10.18 1.34 -4.93
CA GLU A 37 -10.63 1.44 -3.55
C GLU A 37 -9.50 1.10 -2.57
N ASN A 38 -8.69 0.07 -2.85
CA ASN A 38 -7.53 -0.24 -2.01
C ASN A 38 -6.53 0.93 -1.96
N ILE A 39 -6.30 1.60 -3.09
CA ILE A 39 -5.42 2.78 -3.16
C ILE A 39 -6.04 3.95 -2.37
N ALA A 40 -7.33 4.22 -2.57
CA ALA A 40 -8.03 5.35 -1.98
C ALA A 40 -8.24 5.21 -0.46
N THR A 41 -8.44 3.98 0.04
CA THR A 41 -8.68 3.69 1.46
C THR A 41 -7.40 3.54 2.28
N ARG A 42 -6.23 3.41 1.64
CA ARG A 42 -4.95 3.26 2.33
C ARG A 42 -4.58 4.50 3.14
N VAL A 43 -4.38 4.30 4.43
CA VAL A 43 -4.02 5.35 5.41
C VAL A 43 -2.76 5.00 6.18
N SER A 44 -2.14 6.00 6.81
CA SER A 44 -1.00 5.79 7.72
C SER A 44 -1.52 5.39 9.10
N VAL A 45 -1.39 4.12 9.44
CA VAL A 45 -1.73 3.56 10.76
C VAL A 45 -0.52 3.67 11.68
N ARG A 46 -0.73 4.05 12.94
CA ARG A 46 0.36 4.27 13.93
C ARG A 46 0.06 3.68 15.31
N SER A 47 -0.97 2.84 15.41
CA SER A 47 -1.36 2.15 16.64
C SER A 47 -1.81 0.75 16.23
N TYR A 48 -1.24 -0.28 16.85
CA TYR A 48 -1.36 -1.67 16.41
C TYR A 48 -1.72 -2.57 17.58
N LEU A 49 -2.54 -3.58 17.30
CA LEU A 49 -2.78 -4.68 18.23
C LEU A 49 -1.46 -5.42 18.50
N ASP A 50 -1.29 -5.94 19.72
CA ASP A 50 -0.21 -6.88 20.06
C ASP A 50 -0.50 -8.27 19.47
N LYS A 51 -0.47 -8.33 18.13
CA LYS A 51 -0.73 -9.53 17.33
C LYS A 51 0.38 -9.68 16.29
N PRO A 52 1.13 -10.79 16.29
CA PRO A 52 2.21 -11.01 15.33
C PRO A 52 1.67 -11.10 13.89
N VAL A 53 2.50 -10.69 12.94
CA VAL A 53 2.29 -10.93 11.50
C VAL A 53 3.05 -12.20 11.14
N ASP A 54 2.38 -13.17 10.53
CA ASP A 54 2.99 -14.46 10.17
C ASP A 54 3.92 -14.35 8.96
N ASP A 55 4.87 -15.29 8.86
CA ASP A 55 5.91 -15.31 7.81
C ASP A 55 5.33 -15.35 6.39
N ALA A 56 4.21 -16.06 6.18
CA ALA A 56 3.57 -16.14 4.87
C ALA A 56 2.97 -14.79 4.45
N THR A 57 2.43 -14.03 5.40
CA THR A 57 1.99 -12.65 5.18
C THR A 57 3.18 -11.73 4.91
N ILE A 58 4.28 -11.85 5.66
CA ILE A 58 5.52 -11.09 5.41
C ILE A 58 6.06 -11.37 4.00
N GLU A 59 6.10 -12.63 3.58
CA GLU A 59 6.54 -13.00 2.24
C GLU A 59 5.68 -12.37 1.14
N LYS A 60 4.35 -12.34 1.32
CA LYS A 60 3.45 -11.67 0.36
C LYS A 60 3.72 -10.17 0.27
N LEU A 61 4.00 -9.50 1.39
CA LEU A 61 4.38 -8.09 1.41
C LEU A 61 5.68 -7.86 0.61
N LEU A 62 6.71 -8.67 0.87
CA LEU A 62 7.99 -8.59 0.16
C LEU A 62 7.82 -8.85 -1.35
N ARG A 63 7.07 -9.88 -1.74
CA ARG A 63 6.78 -10.18 -3.15
C ARG A 63 6.05 -9.03 -3.85
N ALA A 64 5.08 -8.42 -3.17
CA ALA A 64 4.39 -7.24 -3.71
C ALA A 64 5.36 -6.06 -3.90
N GLY A 65 6.22 -5.81 -2.91
CA GLY A 65 7.29 -4.81 -3.01
C GLY A 65 8.21 -5.06 -4.22
N MET A 66 8.72 -6.29 -4.36
CA MET A 66 9.62 -6.69 -5.44
C MET A 66 8.98 -6.70 -6.84
N ALA A 67 7.64 -6.60 -6.93
CA ALA A 67 6.94 -6.43 -8.21
C ALA A 67 6.99 -4.99 -8.75
N ALA A 68 7.59 -4.05 -8.02
CA ALA A 68 7.77 -2.68 -8.49
C ALA A 68 8.73 -2.60 -9.70
N PRO A 69 8.54 -1.62 -10.60
CA PRO A 69 9.53 -1.34 -11.63
C PRO A 69 10.84 -0.81 -11.01
N SER A 70 11.95 -0.93 -11.74
CA SER A 70 13.21 -0.26 -11.40
C SER A 70 13.93 0.25 -12.64
N ALA A 71 14.74 1.30 -12.46
CA ALA A 71 15.56 1.86 -13.52
C ALA A 71 16.41 0.77 -14.19
N VAL A 72 16.20 0.58 -15.49
CA VAL A 72 16.81 -0.49 -16.33
C VAL A 72 16.81 -1.88 -15.68
N ASN A 73 15.77 -2.16 -14.87
CA ASN A 73 15.61 -3.41 -14.13
C ASN A 73 16.77 -3.74 -13.17
N LYS A 74 17.46 -2.73 -12.60
CA LYS A 74 18.55 -2.95 -11.64
C LYS A 74 18.11 -3.62 -10.34
N GLN A 75 16.87 -3.35 -9.92
CA GLN A 75 16.27 -3.84 -8.68
C GLN A 75 17.20 -3.57 -7.47
N PRO A 76 17.62 -2.31 -7.22
CA PRO A 76 18.67 -2.00 -6.26
C PRO A 76 18.14 -2.01 -4.82
N TRP A 77 17.19 -2.88 -4.49
CA TRP A 77 16.59 -2.96 -3.16
C TRP A 77 17.19 -4.11 -2.33
N HIS A 78 17.25 -3.87 -1.03
CA HIS A 78 17.45 -4.86 0.02
C HIS A 78 16.40 -4.60 1.12
N PHE A 79 16.02 -5.65 1.85
CA PHE A 79 15.00 -5.56 2.89
C PHE A 79 15.54 -6.16 4.17
N VAL A 80 15.44 -5.41 5.27
CA VAL A 80 15.63 -5.98 6.61
C VAL A 80 14.27 -6.09 7.27
N VAL A 81 13.84 -7.34 7.51
CA VAL A 81 12.61 -7.65 8.24
C VAL A 81 12.94 -7.69 9.72
N VAL A 82 12.24 -6.88 10.52
CA VAL A 82 12.50 -6.70 11.95
C VAL A 82 11.25 -7.05 12.74
N THR A 83 11.30 -8.19 13.45
CA THR A 83 10.26 -8.66 14.37
C THR A 83 10.74 -8.69 15.82
N ASP A 84 12.05 -8.56 16.05
CA ASP A 84 12.63 -8.47 17.39
C ASP A 84 12.23 -7.16 18.09
N LYS A 85 11.73 -7.27 19.32
CA LYS A 85 11.17 -6.14 20.07
C LYS A 85 12.23 -5.12 20.50
N GLN A 86 13.47 -5.55 20.75
CA GLN A 86 14.56 -4.64 21.11
C GLN A 86 14.98 -3.82 19.90
N GLN A 87 15.12 -4.46 18.74
CA GLN A 87 15.42 -3.77 17.48
C GLN A 87 14.30 -2.83 17.05
N LEU A 88 13.04 -3.22 17.19
CA LEU A 88 11.88 -2.34 16.94
C LEU A 88 11.88 -1.10 17.82
N SER A 89 12.22 -1.26 19.11
CA SER A 89 12.35 -0.13 20.04
C SER A 89 13.52 0.78 19.66
N ALA A 90 14.67 0.21 19.30
CA ALA A 90 15.82 0.99 18.83
C ALA A 90 15.50 1.77 17.54
N LEU A 91 14.76 1.17 16.60
CA LEU A 91 14.31 1.86 15.38
C LEU A 91 13.34 3.02 15.68
N ALA A 92 12.49 2.87 16.69
CA ALA A 92 11.60 3.95 17.15
C ALA A 92 12.39 5.15 17.70
N GLU A 93 13.48 4.91 18.42
CA GLU A 93 14.36 5.95 18.97
C GLU A 93 15.21 6.64 17.89
N ALA A 94 15.64 5.89 16.87
CA ALA A 94 16.47 6.39 15.79
C ALA A 94 15.78 7.42 14.88
N ASN A 95 14.45 7.46 14.88
CA ASN A 95 13.68 8.37 14.05
C ASN A 95 12.48 8.95 14.83
N PRO A 96 12.41 10.28 15.06
CA PRO A 96 11.32 10.89 15.82
C PRO A 96 9.93 10.66 15.20
N ASN A 97 9.88 10.32 13.91
CA ASN A 97 8.63 9.99 13.21
C ASN A 97 8.28 8.50 13.24
N ALA A 98 9.09 7.66 13.90
CA ALA A 98 8.93 6.20 13.96
C ALA A 98 8.60 5.66 15.36
N GLY A 99 8.24 6.53 16.32
CA GLY A 99 7.96 6.13 17.71
C GLY A 99 6.97 4.96 17.87
N MET A 100 6.03 4.80 16.93
CA MET A 100 5.08 3.69 16.92
C MET A 100 5.74 2.31 16.69
N ALA A 101 6.96 2.24 16.16
CA ALA A 101 7.65 0.98 15.91
C ALA A 101 7.88 0.18 17.21
N ALA A 102 8.08 0.85 18.34
CA ALA A 102 8.27 0.21 19.65
C ALA A 102 7.06 -0.66 20.08
N HIS A 103 5.87 -0.37 19.53
CA HIS A 103 4.63 -1.07 19.84
C HIS A 103 4.09 -1.91 18.66
N ALA A 104 4.81 -1.98 17.55
CA ALA A 104 4.40 -2.75 16.40
C ALA A 104 4.85 -4.22 16.50
N PRO A 105 4.21 -5.15 15.78
CA PRO A 105 4.70 -6.51 15.63
C PRO A 105 5.78 -6.65 14.54
N LEU A 106 5.87 -5.70 13.61
CA LEU A 106 6.72 -5.81 12.43
C LEU A 106 7.20 -4.43 11.95
N ALA A 107 8.46 -4.37 11.53
CA ALA A 107 8.95 -3.35 10.63
C ALA A 107 9.70 -3.97 9.45
N ILE A 108 9.59 -3.35 8.27
CA ILE A 108 10.41 -3.67 7.10
C ILE A 108 11.21 -2.43 6.76
N VAL A 109 12.53 -2.50 6.89
CA VAL A 109 13.43 -1.42 6.45
C VAL A 109 13.80 -1.66 5.00
N VAL A 110 13.38 -0.76 4.12
CA VAL A 110 13.73 -0.80 2.70
C VAL A 110 15.04 -0.05 2.51
N CYS A 111 16.04 -0.73 1.94
CA CYS A 111 17.36 -0.19 1.70
C CYS A 111 17.73 -0.21 0.22
N GLY A 112 18.52 0.77 -0.22
CA GLY A 112 19.19 0.73 -1.51
C GLY A 112 20.51 -0.06 -1.43
N ASN A 113 20.72 -1.01 -2.33
CA ASN A 113 22.00 -1.66 -2.55
C ASN A 113 22.78 -0.90 -3.64
N MET A 114 23.85 -0.23 -3.21
CA MET A 114 24.65 0.67 -4.01
C MET A 114 25.60 -0.04 -5.00
N GLU A 115 25.79 -1.36 -4.88
CA GLU A 115 26.46 -2.18 -5.90
C GLU A 115 25.54 -2.49 -7.09
N ARG A 116 24.23 -2.48 -6.86
CA ARG A 116 23.22 -2.73 -7.89
C ARG A 116 22.68 -1.44 -8.49
N ALA A 117 22.85 -0.31 -7.80
CA ALA A 117 22.46 1.00 -8.29
C ALA A 117 23.18 1.34 -9.61
N LEU A 118 22.61 2.30 -10.35
CA LEU A 118 23.27 2.83 -11.53
C LEU A 118 24.52 3.64 -11.16
N GLU A 119 25.30 3.99 -12.17
CA GLU A 119 26.52 4.77 -12.02
C GLU A 119 26.28 6.25 -12.35
N GLY A 120 27.23 7.10 -11.95
CA GLY A 120 27.18 8.55 -12.17
C GLY A 120 25.95 9.18 -11.52
N ILE A 121 25.39 10.19 -12.19
CA ILE A 121 24.20 10.92 -11.71
C ILE A 121 22.97 9.99 -11.59
N ALA A 122 22.88 8.98 -12.47
CA ALA A 122 21.76 8.03 -12.47
C ALA A 122 21.75 7.12 -11.23
N ARG A 123 22.82 7.10 -10.43
CA ARG A 123 22.90 6.35 -9.17
C ARG A 123 21.72 6.65 -8.26
N GLU A 124 21.30 7.92 -8.19
CA GLU A 124 20.19 8.40 -7.35
C GLU A 124 18.81 7.79 -7.67
N TYR A 125 18.65 7.10 -8.81
CA TYR A 125 17.40 6.39 -9.12
C TYR A 125 17.07 5.30 -8.11
N TRP A 126 18.04 4.81 -7.32
CA TRP A 126 17.77 3.88 -6.23
C TRP A 126 16.69 4.37 -5.26
N VAL A 127 16.62 5.69 -5.03
CA VAL A 127 15.60 6.30 -4.17
C VAL A 127 14.20 6.11 -4.78
N GLN A 128 14.06 6.33 -6.09
CA GLN A 128 12.79 6.16 -6.81
C GLN A 128 12.37 4.69 -6.84
N ASP A 129 13.32 3.80 -7.15
CA ASP A 129 13.09 2.36 -7.20
C ASP A 129 12.60 1.82 -5.83
N CYS A 130 13.32 2.16 -4.76
CA CYS A 130 12.94 1.75 -3.40
C CYS A 130 11.65 2.43 -2.91
N SER A 131 11.33 3.63 -3.41
CA SER A 131 10.07 4.30 -3.12
C SER A 131 8.87 3.59 -3.76
N ALA A 132 9.01 3.13 -5.00
CA ALA A 132 7.98 2.35 -5.69
C ALA A 132 7.72 1.02 -4.97
N VAL A 133 8.79 0.31 -4.59
CA VAL A 133 8.74 -0.89 -3.75
C VAL A 133 7.96 -0.63 -2.46
N THR A 134 8.29 0.47 -1.76
CA THR A 134 7.64 0.83 -0.50
C THR A 134 6.14 1.04 -0.71
N GLN A 135 5.74 1.77 -1.74
CA GLN A 135 4.33 2.02 -2.02
C GLN A 135 3.57 0.72 -2.32
N ASN A 136 4.17 -0.22 -3.05
CA ASN A 136 3.57 -1.54 -3.25
C ASN A 136 3.36 -2.30 -1.94
N ILE A 137 4.34 -2.27 -1.02
CA ILE A 137 4.21 -2.90 0.31
C ILE A 137 3.04 -2.28 1.09
N LEU A 138 2.91 -0.95 1.08
CA LEU A 138 1.83 -0.27 1.80
C LEU A 138 0.44 -0.63 1.24
N LEU A 139 0.31 -0.75 -0.09
CA LEU A 139 -0.93 -1.16 -0.74
C LEU A 139 -1.26 -2.64 -0.48
N ALA A 140 -0.26 -3.51 -0.48
CA ALA A 140 -0.43 -4.92 -0.15
C ALA A 140 -0.84 -5.12 1.32
N ALA A 141 -0.24 -4.37 2.24
CA ALA A 141 -0.63 -4.37 3.64
C ALA A 141 -2.11 -3.99 3.81
N ASN A 142 -2.55 -2.91 3.17
CA ASN A 142 -3.95 -2.47 3.22
C ASN A 142 -4.91 -3.54 2.68
N ALA A 143 -4.58 -4.15 1.55
CA ALA A 143 -5.39 -5.22 0.94
C ALA A 143 -5.51 -6.47 1.83
N MET A 144 -4.54 -6.70 2.72
CA MET A 144 -4.51 -7.81 3.67
C MET A 144 -5.13 -7.46 5.04
N GLY A 145 -5.71 -6.26 5.19
CA GLY A 145 -6.26 -5.78 6.45
C GLY A 145 -5.21 -5.36 7.49
N LEU A 146 -3.96 -5.16 7.07
CA LEU A 146 -2.89 -4.62 7.90
C LEU A 146 -2.86 -3.09 7.81
N GLY A 147 -2.56 -2.46 8.93
CA GLY A 147 -2.16 -1.06 8.98
C GLY A 147 -0.67 -0.91 8.73
N SER A 148 -0.27 0.13 8.00
CA SER A 148 1.14 0.45 7.78
C SER A 148 1.41 1.94 7.75
N VAL A 149 2.66 2.32 8.03
CA VAL A 149 3.15 3.69 7.86
C VAL A 149 4.58 3.71 7.33
N TRP A 150 4.81 4.55 6.31
CA TRP A 150 6.15 4.92 5.86
C TRP A 150 6.75 5.92 6.85
N THR A 151 7.91 5.59 7.43
CA THR A 151 8.72 6.52 8.21
C THR A 151 10.05 6.80 7.50
N GLY A 152 10.27 8.07 7.11
CA GLY A 152 11.41 8.43 6.25
C GLY A 152 12.74 8.45 7.03
N THR A 153 13.74 7.76 6.49
CA THR A 153 15.11 7.67 7.05
C THR A 153 16.06 8.52 6.21
N TYR A 154 16.24 8.17 4.94
CA TYR A 154 16.99 8.98 3.96
C TYR A 154 16.23 10.25 3.58
N PRO A 155 16.91 11.38 3.27
CA PRO A 155 18.37 11.60 3.23
C PRO A 155 18.98 12.10 4.55
N ILE A 156 18.26 12.00 5.68
CA ILE A 156 18.73 12.56 6.95
C ILE A 156 19.86 11.70 7.50
N LYS A 157 21.10 12.20 7.42
CA LYS A 157 22.31 11.44 7.71
C LYS A 157 22.29 10.80 9.09
N GLU A 158 21.86 11.52 10.12
CA GLU A 158 21.81 11.03 11.50
C GLU A 158 20.87 9.84 11.62
N ARG A 159 19.74 9.84 10.89
CA ARG A 159 18.79 8.72 10.87
C ARG A 159 19.36 7.53 10.10
N CYS A 160 20.01 7.78 8.96
CA CYS A 160 20.65 6.73 8.17
C CYS A 160 21.76 6.03 8.98
N ASP A 161 22.65 6.79 9.62
CA ASP A 161 23.74 6.27 10.45
C ASP A 161 23.21 5.46 11.63
N ALA A 162 22.16 5.96 12.31
CA ALA A 162 21.53 5.25 13.42
C ALA A 162 20.91 3.92 12.99
N VAL A 163 20.10 3.92 11.91
CA VAL A 163 19.48 2.70 11.37
C VAL A 163 20.55 1.72 10.87
N ALA A 164 21.58 2.20 10.17
CA ALA A 164 22.68 1.37 9.70
C ALA A 164 23.41 0.69 10.87
N LYS A 165 23.66 1.41 11.95
CA LYS A 165 24.28 0.86 13.17
C LYS A 165 23.39 -0.20 13.83
N ILE A 166 22.10 0.09 14.01
CA ILE A 166 21.13 -0.81 14.66
C ILE A 166 21.03 -2.13 13.90
N LEU A 167 20.95 -2.06 12.56
CA LEU A 167 20.73 -3.22 11.71
C LEU A 167 22.01 -3.81 11.12
N HIS A 168 23.17 -3.34 11.58
CA HIS A 168 24.49 -3.78 11.10
C HIS A 168 24.64 -3.72 9.57
N LEU A 169 24.12 -2.66 8.95
CA LEU A 169 24.20 -2.48 7.50
C LEU A 169 25.65 -2.17 7.08
N PRO A 170 26.17 -2.83 6.03
CA PRO A 170 27.43 -2.42 5.43
C PRO A 170 27.28 -1.09 4.66
N GLU A 171 28.40 -0.41 4.38
CA GLU A 171 28.42 0.95 3.82
C GLU A 171 27.68 1.09 2.48
N ASN A 172 27.61 0.02 1.70
CA ASN A 172 26.94 -0.02 0.40
C ASN A 172 25.42 -0.27 0.50
N ILE A 173 24.85 -0.49 1.69
CA ILE A 173 23.41 -0.68 1.91
C ILE A 173 22.86 0.53 2.66
N LEU A 174 22.14 1.39 1.93
CA LEU A 174 21.64 2.66 2.45
C LEU A 174 20.15 2.55 2.82
N PRO A 175 19.73 2.81 4.07
CA PRO A 175 18.33 2.71 4.47
C PRO A 175 17.50 3.88 3.90
N LEU A 176 16.49 3.59 3.07
CA LEU A 176 15.55 4.59 2.55
C LEU A 176 14.53 4.98 3.63
N ASN A 177 13.83 3.98 4.16
CA ASN A 177 12.72 4.15 5.08
C ASN A 177 12.52 2.91 5.96
N THR A 178 11.77 3.10 7.03
CA THR A 178 11.24 2.02 7.86
C THR A 178 9.72 2.00 7.70
N ILE A 179 9.19 0.89 7.19
CA ILE A 179 7.75 0.63 7.11
C ILE A 179 7.32 -0.07 8.39
N VAL A 180 6.54 0.59 9.24
CA VAL A 180 6.00 -0.03 10.46
C VAL A 180 4.64 -0.65 10.13
N ILE A 181 4.43 -1.91 10.50
CA ILE A 181 3.31 -2.75 10.04
C ILE A 181 2.71 -3.52 11.22
N GLY A 182 1.39 -3.63 11.24
CA GLY A 182 0.67 -4.48 12.19
C GLY A 182 -0.83 -4.45 11.96
N TYR A 183 -1.59 -5.16 12.78
CA TYR A 183 -3.06 -5.09 12.75
C TYR A 183 -3.52 -3.79 13.42
N PRO A 184 -4.36 -2.97 12.78
CA PRO A 184 -4.78 -1.68 13.36
C PRO A 184 -5.63 -1.90 14.63
N GLU A 185 -5.41 -1.10 15.67
CA GLU A 185 -6.28 -1.14 16.89
C GLU A 185 -7.67 -0.54 16.64
N ARG A 186 -7.80 0.30 15.62
CA ARG A 186 -9.01 1.03 15.28
C ARG A 186 -9.06 1.29 13.78
N ASP A 187 -10.28 1.47 13.28
CA ASP A 187 -10.48 1.95 11.92
C ASP A 187 -9.94 3.37 11.77
N ASN A 188 -9.38 3.64 10.60
CA ASN A 188 -8.81 4.94 10.26
C ASN A 188 -9.49 5.43 8.98
N ALA A 189 -10.16 6.58 9.05
CA ALA A 189 -10.84 7.15 7.90
C ALA A 189 -9.82 7.74 6.90
N PRO A 190 -9.93 7.41 5.59
CA PRO A 190 -9.12 8.04 4.56
C PRO A 190 -9.47 9.52 4.42
N LYS A 191 -8.48 10.31 3.98
CA LYS A 191 -8.69 11.72 3.61
C LYS A 191 -8.85 11.79 2.09
N ASP A 192 -9.85 12.53 1.65
CA ASP A 192 -9.88 12.95 0.24
C ASP A 192 -8.77 13.97 0.01
N LYS A 193 -7.89 13.63 -0.93
CA LYS A 193 -6.72 14.45 -1.32
C LYS A 193 -6.79 14.87 -2.79
N TRP A 194 -7.89 14.53 -3.49
CA TRP A 194 -8.08 14.97 -4.86
C TRP A 194 -8.13 16.49 -4.92
N ASP A 195 -7.33 17.06 -5.82
CA ASP A 195 -7.19 18.50 -5.96
C ASP A 195 -6.90 18.82 -7.43
N PRO A 196 -7.92 19.20 -8.21
CA PRO A 196 -7.75 19.44 -9.64
C PRO A 196 -6.85 20.65 -9.93
N SER A 197 -6.61 21.56 -8.97
CA SER A 197 -5.69 22.69 -9.14
C SER A 197 -4.23 22.23 -9.33
N LYS A 198 -3.90 21.01 -8.91
CA LYS A 198 -2.56 20.43 -9.02
C LYS A 198 -2.33 19.66 -10.31
N VAL A 199 -3.25 19.75 -11.28
CA VAL A 199 -3.22 19.00 -12.54
C VAL A 199 -3.22 19.99 -13.71
N SER A 200 -2.19 19.92 -14.55
CA SER A 200 -2.13 20.63 -15.83
C SER A 200 -2.08 19.63 -16.99
N TYR A 201 -2.66 20.00 -18.13
CA TYR A 201 -2.64 19.17 -19.34
C TYR A 201 -1.61 19.70 -20.34
N ASN A 202 -0.78 18.81 -20.89
CA ASN A 202 0.29 19.06 -21.87
C ASN A 202 1.48 19.89 -21.34
N PHE A 203 1.24 21.02 -20.68
CA PHE A 203 2.27 21.91 -20.14
C PHE A 203 1.91 22.33 -18.72
N TYR A 204 2.92 22.75 -17.94
CA TYR A 204 2.68 23.38 -16.65
C TYR A 204 2.00 24.73 -16.89
N ASP A 205 0.76 24.85 -16.44
CA ASP A 205 0.00 26.10 -16.50
C ASP A 205 -0.23 26.59 -15.07
N ASN A 206 0.42 27.70 -14.74
CA ASN A 206 0.38 28.28 -13.41
C ASN A 206 -0.85 29.19 -13.28
N ALA A 207 -2.03 28.58 -13.28
CA ALA A 207 -3.31 29.32 -13.21
C ALA A 207 -3.49 30.11 -11.89
N ASP A 208 -2.62 29.91 -10.89
CA ASP A 208 -2.73 30.49 -9.55
C ASP A 208 -1.88 31.76 -9.31
N VAL A 209 -1.27 32.37 -10.34
CA VAL A 209 -0.50 33.63 -10.19
C VAL A 209 -1.25 34.87 -10.69
N ALA A 210 -2.40 34.73 -11.36
CA ALA A 210 -3.11 35.87 -11.95
C ALA A 210 -4.17 36.55 -11.05
N SER A 211 -4.30 36.19 -9.77
CA SER A 211 -5.39 36.67 -8.89
C SER A 211 -4.98 37.09 -7.47
N LYS A 212 -3.74 37.57 -7.28
CA LYS A 212 -3.34 38.29 -6.06
C LYS A 212 -2.85 39.70 -6.35
#